data_AF-A0A355C280-F1
#
_entry.id   AF-A0A355C280-F1
#
_cell.length_a   1.000
_cell.length_b   1.000
_cell.length_c   1.000
_cell.angle_alpha   90.00
_cell.angle_beta   90.00
_cell.angle_gamma   90.00
#
_symmetry.space_group_name_H-M   'P 1'
#
loop_
_entity.id
_entity.type
_entity.pdbx_description
1 polymer ?
#
loop_
_entity_poly.entity_id
_entity_poly.type
_entity_poly.pdbx_seq_one_letter_code
_entity_poly.pdbx_strand_id
1 'polypeptide(L)'
;AAVAKAWEALRQTQAALDERRRAKDAAEREADYLRHVVKELADLDPQADEEEKLAGARAEMMAAQKIAEDLSAAAALVSEDGLEGKLSAASRRLTRASAAFPGEANPLSNALDRIDRALSELIEARSAVEDAAERLGLDEGALERAEDRLFTLRAAARKHGVAPSTLPEFFAKAKDALALLEKSASEFTSLEKAVASARAAYLD
;
A
#
# COMPACT_ATOMS: atom_id res chain seq x y z
N ALA A 1 45.54 36.91 37.22
CA ALA A 1 45.03 36.87 35.83
C ALA A 1 44.48 35.50 35.43
N ALA A 2 45.24 34.40 35.61
CA ALA A 2 44.81 33.05 35.22
C ALA A 2 43.53 32.56 35.93
N VAL A 3 43.46 32.68 37.26
CA VAL A 3 42.30 32.27 38.08
C VAL A 3 41.01 33.01 37.68
N ALA A 4 41.08 34.33 37.46
CA ALA A 4 39.94 35.13 37.04
C ALA A 4 39.40 34.67 35.66
N LYS A 5 40.30 34.34 34.72
CA LYS A 5 39.93 33.83 33.40
C LYS A 5 39.30 32.43 33.47
N ALA A 6 39.85 31.55 34.32
CA ALA A 6 39.31 30.20 34.54
C ALA A 6 37.91 30.24 35.18
N TRP A 7 37.70 31.14 36.13
CA TRP A 7 36.40 31.36 36.76
C TRP A 7 35.35 31.93 35.79
N GLU A 8 35.73 32.88 34.94
CA GLU A 8 34.84 33.42 33.90
C GLU A 8 34.40 32.31 32.93
N ALA A 9 35.34 31.46 32.49
CA ALA A 9 35.06 30.32 31.61
C ALA A 9 34.15 29.28 32.28
N LEU A 10 34.39 28.96 33.56
CA LEU A 10 33.51 28.07 34.33
C LEU A 10 32.10 28.65 34.45
N ARG A 11 31.97 29.94 34.77
CA ARG A 11 30.66 30.61 34.90
C ARG A 11 29.90 30.60 33.57
N GLN A 12 30.56 30.90 32.45
CA GLN A 12 29.93 30.91 31.12
C GLN A 12 29.47 29.51 30.70
N THR A 13 30.30 28.49 30.89
CA THR A 13 29.95 27.10 30.57
C THR A 13 28.84 26.55 31.48
N GLN A 14 28.85 26.91 32.77
CA GLN A 14 27.79 26.56 33.72
C GLN A 14 26.45 27.22 33.35
N ALA A 15 26.45 28.50 32.99
CA ALA A 15 25.24 29.20 32.56
C ALA A 15 24.63 28.57 31.30
N ALA A 16 25.47 28.19 30.32
CA ALA A 16 25.03 27.49 29.11
C ALA A 16 24.44 26.10 29.43
N LEU A 17 25.03 25.36 30.39
CA LEU A 17 24.50 24.07 30.83
C LEU A 17 23.15 24.21 31.53
N ASP A 18 22.99 25.20 32.41
CA ASP A 18 21.75 25.43 33.16
C ASP A 18 20.59 25.87 32.24
N GLU A 19 20.88 26.68 31.21
CA GLU A 19 19.90 27.03 30.18
C GLU A 19 19.43 25.78 29.41
N ARG A 20 20.36 24.93 28.96
CA ARG A 20 20.02 23.69 28.25
C ARG A 20 19.28 22.68 29.13
N ARG A 21 19.59 22.60 30.44
CA ARG A 21 18.86 21.75 31.39
C ARG A 21 17.38 22.11 31.49
N ARG A 22 17.04 23.40 31.46
CA ARG A 22 15.64 23.85 31.50
C ARG A 22 14.84 23.42 30.26
N ALA A 23 15.50 23.27 29.12
CA ALA A 23 14.87 22.85 27.87
C ALA A 23 14.87 21.32 27.65
N LYS A 24 15.64 20.56 28.44
CA LYS A 24 15.92 19.13 28.23
C LYS A 24 14.65 18.28 28.21
N ASP A 25 13.83 18.35 29.26
CA ASP A 25 12.67 17.47 29.38
C ASP A 25 11.64 17.70 28.25
N ALA A 26 11.51 18.94 27.78
CA ALA A 26 10.65 19.26 26.64
C ALA A 26 11.23 18.72 25.33
N ALA A 27 12.54 18.86 25.13
CA ALA A 27 13.23 18.33 23.97
C ALA A 27 13.22 16.79 23.91
N GLU A 28 13.34 16.11 25.05
CA GLU A 28 13.26 14.65 25.13
C GLU A 28 11.86 14.13 24.77
N ARG A 29 10.80 14.76 25.32
CA ARG A 29 9.41 14.42 24.95
C ARG A 29 9.13 14.63 23.47
N GLU A 30 9.61 15.73 22.91
CA GLU A 30 9.45 16.01 21.48
C GLU A 30 10.22 15.00 20.62
N ALA A 31 11.45 14.64 21.01
CA ALA A 31 12.22 13.63 20.31
C ALA A 31 11.54 12.26 20.33
N ASP A 32 10.97 11.84 21.46
CA ASP A 32 10.23 10.57 21.55
C ASP A 32 8.97 10.56 20.68
N TYR A 33 8.23 11.68 20.66
CA TYR A 33 7.11 11.86 19.75
C TYR A 33 7.56 11.75 18.28
N LEU A 34 8.60 12.51 17.89
CA LEU A 34 9.10 12.52 16.52
C LEU A 34 9.69 11.16 16.09
N ARG A 35 10.31 10.39 16.99
CA ARG A 35 10.74 9.01 16.70
C ARG A 35 9.55 8.13 16.34
N HIS A 36 8.45 8.24 17.06
CA HIS A 36 7.23 7.48 16.76
C HIS A 36 6.65 7.89 15.40
N VAL A 37 6.53 9.20 15.15
CA VAL A 37 6.03 9.75 13.87
C VAL A 37 6.91 9.32 12.69
N VAL A 38 8.22 9.49 12.79
CA VAL A 38 9.17 9.14 11.73
C VAL A 38 9.13 7.64 11.46
N LYS A 39 9.06 6.79 12.49
CA LYS A 39 8.94 5.35 12.31
C LYS A 39 7.65 4.99 11.56
N GLU A 40 6.51 5.51 12.01
CA GLU A 40 5.21 5.23 11.38
C GLU A 40 5.16 5.68 9.91
N LEU A 41 5.66 6.88 9.61
CA LEU A 41 5.69 7.39 8.25
C LEU A 41 6.77 6.74 7.39
N ALA A 42 7.83 6.19 7.99
CA ALA A 42 8.80 5.35 7.27
C ALA A 42 8.18 4.00 6.87
N ASP A 43 7.38 3.41 7.74
CA ASP A 43 6.65 2.17 7.42
C ASP A 43 5.57 2.41 6.36
N LEU A 44 4.94 3.60 6.35
CA LEU A 44 3.96 4.01 5.35
C LEU A 44 4.59 4.40 4.00
N ASP A 45 5.80 4.99 4.03
CA ASP A 45 6.55 5.50 2.87
C ASP A 45 5.69 6.35 1.89
N PRO A 46 5.12 7.48 2.34
CA PRO A 46 4.29 8.32 1.49
C PRO A 46 5.11 8.99 0.39
N GLN A 47 4.69 8.85 -0.87
CA GLN A 47 5.40 9.42 -2.02
C GLN A 47 4.81 10.76 -2.48
N ALA A 48 5.64 11.57 -3.14
CA ALA A 48 5.18 12.80 -3.78
C ALA A 48 4.18 12.49 -4.91
N ASP A 49 3.13 13.31 -5.00
CA ASP A 49 2.04 13.21 -5.99
C ASP A 49 1.27 11.88 -5.98
N GLU A 50 1.49 11.02 -4.98
CA GLU A 50 0.89 9.69 -4.92
C GLU A 50 -0.63 9.75 -4.83
N GLU A 51 -1.15 10.60 -3.94
CA GLU A 51 -2.59 10.77 -3.73
C GLU A 51 -3.28 11.29 -4.98
N GLU A 52 -2.67 12.26 -5.67
CA GLU A 52 -3.20 12.83 -6.91
C GLU A 52 -3.22 11.80 -8.04
N LYS A 53 -2.14 11.03 -8.20
CA LYS A 53 -2.06 9.96 -9.22
C LYS A 53 -3.12 8.88 -8.98
N LEU A 54 -3.26 8.41 -7.74
CA LEU A 54 -4.25 7.39 -7.39
C LEU A 54 -5.67 7.92 -7.53
N ALA A 55 -5.94 9.15 -7.11
CA ALA A 55 -7.25 9.77 -7.26
C ALA A 55 -7.61 10.03 -8.74
N GLY A 56 -6.64 10.49 -9.54
CA GLY A 56 -6.81 10.77 -10.97
C GLY A 56 -7.07 9.50 -11.79
N ALA A 57 -6.39 8.41 -11.47
CA ALA A 57 -6.56 7.13 -12.16
C ALA A 57 -7.81 6.33 -11.71
N ARG A 58 -8.54 6.78 -10.68
CA ARG A 58 -9.66 6.03 -10.10
C ARG A 58 -10.77 5.72 -11.10
N ALA A 59 -11.13 6.66 -11.97
CA ALA A 59 -12.18 6.46 -12.96
C ALA A 59 -11.79 5.37 -14.00
N GLU A 60 -10.53 5.36 -14.40
CA GLU A 60 -9.97 4.34 -15.31
C GLU A 60 -9.93 2.97 -14.64
N MET A 61 -9.49 2.90 -13.37
CA MET A 61 -9.48 1.66 -12.59
C MET A 61 -10.89 1.09 -12.37
N MET A 62 -11.90 1.95 -12.10
CA MET A 62 -13.30 1.50 -11.98
C MET A 62 -13.81 0.91 -13.30
N ALA A 63 -13.50 1.54 -14.43
CA ALA A 63 -13.89 1.02 -15.74
C ALA A 63 -13.20 -0.32 -16.02
N ALA A 64 -11.90 -0.43 -15.72
CA ALA A 64 -11.12 -1.66 -15.85
C ALA A 64 -11.69 -2.79 -14.98
N GLN A 65 -11.98 -2.54 -13.71
CA GLN A 65 -12.56 -3.54 -12.80
C GLN A 65 -13.90 -4.03 -13.32
N LYS A 66 -14.79 -3.14 -13.77
CA LYS A 66 -16.09 -3.55 -14.31
C LYS A 66 -15.94 -4.46 -15.53
N ILE A 67 -15.02 -4.15 -16.44
CA ILE A 67 -14.76 -4.98 -17.61
C ILE A 67 -14.22 -6.35 -17.18
N ALA A 68 -13.32 -6.39 -16.19
CA ALA A 68 -12.80 -7.64 -15.65
C ALA A 68 -13.90 -8.50 -15.01
N GLU A 69 -14.76 -7.89 -14.19
CA GLU A 69 -15.93 -8.54 -13.58
C GLU A 69 -16.89 -9.11 -14.64
N ASP A 70 -17.20 -8.34 -15.68
CA ASP A 70 -18.06 -8.77 -16.79
C ASP A 70 -17.44 -9.96 -17.56
N LEU A 71 -16.12 -9.95 -17.80
CA LEU A 71 -15.42 -11.05 -18.46
C LEU A 71 -15.35 -12.31 -17.60
N SER A 72 -15.06 -12.16 -16.31
CA SER A 72 -15.05 -13.25 -15.33
C SER A 72 -16.43 -13.91 -15.22
N ALA A 73 -17.49 -13.09 -15.16
CA ALA A 73 -18.87 -13.57 -15.19
C ALA A 73 -19.21 -14.30 -16.50
N ALA A 74 -18.78 -13.76 -17.65
CA ALA A 74 -18.97 -14.41 -18.95
C ALA A 74 -18.25 -15.77 -19.03
N ALA A 75 -16.99 -15.84 -18.59
CA ALA A 75 -16.20 -17.07 -18.52
C ALA A 75 -16.88 -18.13 -17.64
N ALA A 76 -17.39 -17.73 -16.47
CA ALA A 76 -18.12 -18.62 -15.58
C ALA A 76 -19.40 -19.17 -16.23
N LEU A 77 -20.13 -18.38 -17.01
CA LEU A 77 -21.35 -18.83 -17.70
C LEU A 77 -21.08 -19.89 -18.77
N VAL A 78 -19.95 -19.79 -19.48
CA VAL A 78 -19.56 -20.74 -20.54
C VAL A 78 -18.69 -21.89 -20.05
N SER A 79 -18.31 -21.89 -18.77
CA SER A 79 -17.47 -22.92 -18.14
C SER A 79 -18.09 -24.33 -18.12
N GLU A 80 -17.28 -25.32 -17.73
CA GLU A 80 -17.68 -26.71 -17.52
C GLU A 80 -18.84 -26.85 -16.51
N ASP A 81 -18.86 -26.04 -15.45
CA ASP A 81 -19.95 -26.00 -14.47
C ASP A 81 -21.16 -25.16 -14.94
N GLY A 82 -20.97 -24.39 -16.02
CA GLY A 82 -21.96 -23.53 -16.65
C GLY A 82 -22.73 -24.19 -17.80
N LEU A 83 -22.76 -23.52 -18.95
CA LEU A 83 -23.49 -23.98 -20.14
C LEU A 83 -22.91 -25.28 -20.71
N GLU A 84 -21.59 -25.47 -20.63
CA GLU A 84 -20.92 -26.64 -21.20
C GLU A 84 -21.32 -27.92 -20.48
N GLY A 85 -21.39 -27.90 -19.15
CA GLY A 85 -21.90 -29.03 -18.37
C GLY A 85 -23.35 -29.36 -18.68
N LYS A 86 -24.20 -28.34 -18.92
CA LYS A 86 -25.61 -28.52 -19.29
C LYS A 86 -25.75 -29.17 -20.68
N LEU A 87 -25.00 -28.70 -21.67
CA LEU A 87 -24.99 -29.29 -23.01
C LEU A 87 -24.41 -30.70 -22.99
N SER A 88 -23.33 -30.93 -22.23
CA SER A 88 -22.72 -32.25 -22.04
C SER A 88 -23.70 -33.24 -21.40
N ALA A 89 -24.47 -32.80 -20.40
CA ALA A 89 -25.51 -33.61 -19.78
C ALA A 89 -26.66 -33.92 -20.77
N ALA A 90 -27.03 -32.96 -21.62
CA ALA A 90 -28.04 -33.15 -22.66
C ALA A 90 -27.57 -34.15 -23.73
N SER A 91 -26.35 -34.02 -24.25
CA SER A 91 -25.74 -34.97 -25.20
C SER A 91 -25.74 -36.38 -24.63
N ARG A 92 -25.23 -36.58 -23.39
CA ARG A 92 -25.24 -37.90 -22.71
C ARG A 92 -26.65 -38.49 -22.56
N ARG A 93 -27.67 -37.69 -22.28
CA ARG A 93 -29.07 -38.15 -22.18
C ARG A 93 -29.62 -38.56 -23.54
N LEU A 94 -29.38 -37.76 -24.58
CA LEU A 94 -29.78 -38.10 -25.95
C LEU A 94 -29.08 -39.36 -26.44
N THR A 95 -27.79 -39.55 -26.16
CA THR A 95 -27.05 -40.75 -26.55
C THR A 95 -27.65 -42.01 -25.92
N ARG A 96 -28.02 -41.95 -24.63
CA ARG A 96 -28.71 -43.07 -23.96
C ARG A 96 -30.10 -43.35 -24.57
N ALA A 97 -30.87 -42.30 -24.87
CA ALA A 97 -32.19 -42.47 -25.49
C ALA A 97 -32.08 -43.01 -26.93
N SER A 98 -31.06 -42.58 -27.66
CA SER A 98 -30.74 -43.00 -29.03
C SER A 98 -30.48 -44.50 -29.13
N ALA A 99 -29.95 -45.13 -28.07
CA ALA A 99 -29.75 -46.58 -28.00
C ALA A 99 -31.06 -47.39 -28.12
N ALA A 100 -32.23 -46.78 -27.89
CA ALA A 100 -33.53 -47.42 -28.09
C ALA A 100 -33.97 -47.51 -29.56
N PHE A 101 -33.27 -46.83 -30.48
CA PHE A 101 -33.58 -46.76 -31.90
C PHE A 101 -32.42 -47.30 -32.76
N PRO A 102 -32.26 -48.63 -32.86
CA PRO A 102 -31.22 -49.23 -33.69
C PRO A 102 -31.54 -49.08 -35.19
N GLY A 103 -30.58 -48.60 -35.98
CA GLY A 103 -30.69 -48.46 -37.45
C GLY A 103 -30.51 -47.03 -37.96
N GLU A 104 -30.41 -46.86 -39.29
CA GLU A 104 -30.10 -45.58 -39.95
C GLU A 104 -31.19 -44.51 -39.79
N ALA A 105 -32.43 -44.90 -39.48
CA ALA A 105 -33.58 -44.00 -39.32
C ALA A 105 -33.82 -43.59 -37.85
N ASN A 106 -32.76 -43.29 -37.11
CA ASN A 106 -32.89 -42.86 -35.72
C ASN A 106 -33.41 -41.40 -35.64
N PRO A 107 -34.58 -41.17 -35.02
CA PRO A 107 -35.21 -39.85 -34.99
C PRO A 107 -34.43 -38.82 -34.15
N LEU A 108 -33.46 -39.26 -33.34
CA LEU A 108 -32.64 -38.40 -32.48
C LEU A 108 -31.31 -37.99 -33.13
N SER A 109 -30.93 -38.54 -34.28
CA SER A 109 -29.63 -38.27 -34.93
C SER A 109 -29.37 -36.78 -35.18
N ASN A 110 -30.38 -36.05 -35.68
CA ASN A 110 -30.24 -34.60 -35.90
C ASN A 110 -30.09 -33.83 -34.57
N ALA A 111 -30.82 -34.22 -33.53
CA ALA A 111 -30.69 -33.57 -32.22
C ALA A 111 -29.29 -33.78 -31.62
N LEU A 112 -28.73 -34.99 -31.76
CA LEU A 112 -27.35 -35.29 -31.35
C LEU A 112 -26.32 -34.45 -32.11
N ASP A 113 -26.37 -34.43 -33.45
CA ASP A 113 -25.45 -33.62 -34.28
C ASP A 113 -25.53 -32.13 -33.90
N ARG A 114 -26.72 -31.59 -33.63
CA ARG A 114 -26.86 -30.19 -33.22
C ARG A 114 -26.27 -29.89 -31.85
N ILE A 115 -26.43 -30.78 -30.87
CA ILE A 115 -25.83 -30.58 -29.54
C ILE A 115 -24.32 -30.72 -29.62
N ASP A 116 -23.80 -31.70 -30.35
CA ASP A 116 -22.36 -31.91 -30.46
C ASP A 116 -21.68 -30.72 -31.15
N ARG A 117 -22.28 -30.15 -32.20
CA ARG A 117 -21.79 -28.89 -32.81
C ARG A 117 -21.84 -27.71 -31.83
N ALA A 118 -22.93 -27.59 -31.07
CA ALA A 118 -23.06 -26.52 -30.08
C ALA A 118 -22.01 -26.63 -28.96
N LEU A 119 -21.64 -27.85 -28.56
CA LEU A 119 -20.55 -28.09 -27.61
C LEU A 119 -19.20 -27.64 -28.17
N SER A 120 -18.88 -28.00 -29.42
CA SER A 120 -17.63 -27.56 -30.06
C SER A 120 -17.52 -26.03 -30.14
N GLU A 121 -18.57 -25.37 -30.63
CA GLU A 121 -18.62 -23.89 -30.72
C GLU A 121 -18.51 -23.23 -29.34
N LEU A 122 -19.09 -23.84 -28.30
CA LEU A 122 -19.00 -23.32 -26.94
C LEU A 122 -17.58 -23.39 -26.38
N ILE A 123 -16.83 -24.47 -26.67
CA ILE A 123 -15.42 -24.60 -26.26
C ILE A 123 -14.57 -23.50 -26.93
N GLU A 124 -14.81 -23.23 -28.21
CA GLU A 124 -14.13 -22.13 -28.92
C GLU A 124 -14.51 -20.76 -28.33
N ALA A 125 -15.78 -20.54 -28.03
CA ALA A 125 -16.25 -19.31 -27.40
C ALA A 125 -15.64 -19.09 -26.01
N ARG A 126 -15.51 -20.16 -25.21
CA ARG A 126 -14.83 -20.13 -23.90
C ARG A 126 -13.37 -19.70 -24.05
N SER A 127 -12.63 -20.34 -24.96
CA SER A 127 -11.24 -19.98 -25.25
C SER A 127 -11.10 -18.52 -25.70
N ALA A 128 -12.02 -18.01 -26.52
CA ALA A 128 -11.99 -16.63 -26.97
C ALA A 128 -12.23 -15.61 -25.84
N VAL A 129 -13.06 -15.94 -24.84
CA VAL A 129 -13.28 -15.10 -23.66
C VAL A 129 -12.05 -15.11 -22.76
N GLU A 130 -11.43 -16.26 -22.54
CA GLU A 130 -10.19 -16.40 -21.76
C GLU A 130 -9.04 -15.61 -22.41
N ASP A 131 -8.85 -15.74 -23.72
CA ASP A 131 -7.87 -14.97 -24.49
C ASP A 131 -8.12 -13.45 -24.41
N ALA A 132 -9.39 -13.02 -24.44
CA ALA A 132 -9.75 -11.61 -24.33
C ALA A 132 -9.40 -11.05 -22.94
N ALA A 133 -9.68 -11.83 -21.88
CA ALA A 133 -9.33 -11.46 -20.51
C ALA A 133 -7.81 -11.35 -20.34
N GLU A 134 -7.03 -12.30 -20.86
CA GLU A 134 -5.57 -12.27 -20.79
C GLU A 134 -4.98 -11.07 -21.53
N ARG A 135 -5.45 -10.80 -22.75
CA ARG A 135 -4.96 -9.67 -23.58
C ARG A 135 -5.23 -8.31 -22.97
N LEU A 136 -6.35 -8.17 -22.25
CA LEU A 136 -6.69 -6.91 -21.59
C LEU A 136 -5.85 -6.70 -20.32
N GLY A 137 -5.27 -7.76 -19.75
CA GLY A 137 -4.36 -7.68 -18.60
C GLY A 137 -4.95 -6.95 -17.40
N LEU A 138 -6.28 -7.03 -17.23
CA LEU A 138 -7.00 -6.29 -16.21
C LEU A 138 -6.78 -6.95 -14.85
N ASP A 139 -6.44 -6.14 -13.87
CA ASP A 139 -6.25 -6.58 -12.49
C ASP A 139 -7.51 -6.22 -11.69
N GLU A 140 -8.33 -7.22 -11.38
CA GLU A 140 -9.57 -7.09 -10.62
C GLU A 140 -9.36 -6.39 -9.26
N GLY A 141 -8.18 -6.54 -8.65
CA GLY A 141 -7.86 -5.95 -7.35
C GLY A 141 -7.15 -4.60 -7.41
N ALA A 142 -6.89 -4.04 -8.60
CA ALA A 142 -6.16 -2.78 -8.72
C ALA A 142 -6.90 -1.61 -8.06
N LEU A 143 -8.22 -1.50 -8.26
CA LEU A 143 -9.01 -0.43 -7.64
C LEU A 143 -8.99 -0.56 -6.11
N GLU A 144 -9.26 -1.76 -5.58
CA GLU A 144 -9.30 -2.00 -4.13
C GLU A 144 -7.97 -1.63 -3.47
N ARG A 145 -6.82 -2.07 -4.03
CA ARG A 145 -5.50 -1.72 -3.51
C ARG A 145 -5.22 -0.22 -3.56
N ALA A 146 -5.66 0.46 -4.63
CA ALA A 146 -5.53 1.91 -4.75
C ALA A 146 -6.38 2.65 -3.71
N GLU A 147 -7.61 2.18 -3.46
CA GLU A 147 -8.52 2.75 -2.47
C GLU A 147 -8.02 2.53 -1.04
N ASP A 148 -7.50 1.34 -0.72
CA ASP A 148 -6.85 1.04 0.56
C ASP A 148 -5.61 1.90 0.80
N ARG A 149 -4.80 2.10 -0.24
CA ARG A 149 -3.63 2.99 -0.17
C ARG A 149 -4.06 4.44 0.08
N LEU A 150 -5.06 4.93 -0.66
CA LEU A 150 -5.64 6.27 -0.47
C LEU A 150 -6.21 6.44 0.94
N PHE A 151 -6.92 5.42 1.45
CA PHE A 151 -7.47 5.44 2.80
C PHE A 151 -6.37 5.55 3.85
N THR A 152 -5.31 4.75 3.71
CA THR A 152 -4.16 4.73 4.63
C THR A 152 -3.43 6.07 4.63
N LEU A 153 -3.14 6.65 3.45
CA LEU A 153 -2.53 7.97 3.31
C LEU A 153 -3.39 9.07 3.99
N ARG A 154 -4.71 9.05 3.76
CA ARG A 154 -5.65 10.02 4.36
C ARG A 154 -5.78 9.84 5.88
N ALA A 155 -5.69 8.62 6.39
CA ALA A 155 -5.69 8.36 7.82
C ALA A 155 -4.45 8.95 8.50
N ALA A 156 -3.26 8.72 7.94
CA ALA A 156 -2.00 9.28 8.43
C ALA A 156 -2.00 10.82 8.37
N ALA A 157 -2.45 11.40 7.26
CA ALA A 157 -2.56 12.85 7.10
C ALA A 157 -3.47 13.48 8.16
N ARG A 158 -4.65 12.88 8.42
CA ARG A 158 -5.55 13.32 9.49
C ARG A 158 -4.92 13.20 10.88
N LYS A 159 -4.18 12.12 11.15
CA LYS A 159 -3.48 11.92 12.44
C LYS A 159 -2.46 13.03 12.73
N HIS A 160 -1.79 13.53 11.69
CA HIS A 160 -0.80 14.60 11.82
C HIS A 160 -1.32 16.00 11.51
N GLY A 161 -2.62 16.15 11.21
CA GLY A 161 -3.23 17.44 10.93
C GLY A 161 -2.74 18.13 9.65
N VAL A 162 -2.32 17.35 8.65
CA VAL A 162 -1.83 17.84 7.35
C VAL A 162 -2.73 17.38 6.21
N ALA A 163 -2.60 18.00 5.04
CA ALA A 163 -3.24 17.50 3.83
C ALA A 163 -2.53 16.21 3.36
N PRO A 164 -3.26 15.24 2.76
CA PRO A 164 -2.63 14.04 2.22
C PRO A 164 -1.49 14.33 1.23
N SER A 165 -1.65 15.33 0.37
CA SER A 165 -0.63 15.76 -0.60
C SER A 165 0.64 16.34 0.05
N THR A 166 0.56 16.87 1.28
CA THR A 166 1.72 17.43 1.99
C THR A 166 2.33 16.47 3.00
N LEU A 167 1.80 15.24 3.11
CA LEU A 167 2.32 14.21 4.01
C LEU A 167 3.81 13.86 3.76
N PRO A 168 4.29 13.75 2.51
CA PRO A 168 5.72 13.53 2.25
C PRO A 168 6.60 14.68 2.75
N GLU A 169 6.15 15.93 2.59
CA GLU A 169 6.86 17.11 3.07
C GLU A 169 6.89 17.15 4.61
N PHE A 170 5.76 16.83 5.25
CA PHE A 170 5.68 16.69 6.71
C PHE A 170 6.65 15.61 7.22
N PHE A 171 6.74 14.47 6.54
CA PHE A 171 7.66 13.41 6.89
C PHE A 171 9.13 13.86 6.83
N ALA A 172 9.52 14.58 5.77
CA ALA A 172 10.86 15.16 5.64
C ALA A 172 11.15 16.14 6.80
N LYS A 173 10.22 17.05 7.10
CA LYS A 173 10.35 18.00 8.22
C LYS A 173 10.47 17.31 9.57
N ALA A 174 9.72 16.22 9.80
CA ALA A 174 9.80 15.45 11.03
C ALA A 174 11.16 14.76 11.20
N LYS A 175 11.74 14.22 10.11
CA LYS A 175 13.11 13.67 10.11
C LYS A 175 14.15 14.74 10.44
N ASP A 176 14.06 15.90 9.79
CA ASP A 176 15.00 17.00 10.01
C ASP A 176 14.92 17.54 11.45
N ALA A 177 13.70 17.69 11.98
CA ALA A 177 13.48 18.10 13.36
C ALA A 177 14.04 17.09 14.37
N LEU A 178 13.82 15.79 14.15
CA LEU A 178 14.38 14.73 14.98
C LEU A 178 15.91 14.76 14.96
N ALA A 179 16.52 14.85 13.78
CA ALA A 179 17.97 14.91 13.63
C ALA A 179 18.58 16.12 14.36
N LEU A 180 17.90 17.28 14.32
CA LEU A 180 18.32 18.47 15.05
C LEU A 180 18.27 18.24 16.57
N LEU A 181 17.20 17.63 17.09
CA LEU A 181 17.08 17.33 18.51
C LEU A 181 18.15 16.33 18.98
N GLU A 182 18.42 15.29 18.21
CA GLU A 182 19.44 14.28 18.54
C GLU A 182 20.85 14.88 18.51
N LYS A 183 21.14 15.76 17.53
CA LYS A 183 22.37 16.55 17.52
C LYS A 183 22.47 17.42 18.78
N SER A 184 21.40 18.10 19.16
CA SER A 184 21.37 18.97 20.34
C SER A 184 21.59 18.20 21.65
N ALA A 185 21.11 16.95 21.74
CA ALA A 185 21.36 16.06 22.87
C ALA A 185 22.84 15.65 22.95
N SER A 186 23.50 15.43 21.81
CA SER A 186 24.95 15.19 21.79
C SER A 186 25.75 16.40 22.29
N GLU A 187 25.33 17.63 21.94
CA GLU A 187 25.93 18.88 22.44
C GLU A 187 25.72 19.07 23.96
N PHE A 188 24.62 18.57 24.52
CA PHE A 188 24.41 18.60 25.96
C PHE A 188 25.47 17.78 26.72
N THR A 189 25.78 16.57 26.23
CA THR A 189 26.82 15.73 26.83
C THR A 189 28.22 16.34 26.71
N SER A 190 28.48 17.12 25.66
CA SER A 190 29.76 17.83 25.52
C SER A 190 29.86 19.04 26.45
N LEU A 191 28.75 19.76 26.69
CA LEU A 191 28.69 20.84 27.70
C LEU A 191 28.92 20.33 29.12
N GLU A 192 28.37 19.17 29.50
CA GLU A 192 28.63 18.56 30.82
C GLU A 192 30.13 18.26 31.02
N LYS A 193 30.81 17.72 29.99
CA LYS A 193 32.26 17.50 30.01
C LYS A 193 33.04 18.81 30.06
N ALA A 194 32.60 19.83 29.33
CA ALA A 194 33.25 21.15 29.32
C ALA A 194 33.18 21.82 30.69
N VAL A 195 32.04 21.75 31.39
CA VAL A 195 31.89 22.24 32.76
C VAL A 195 32.81 21.48 33.72
N ALA A 196 32.90 20.15 33.63
CA ALA A 196 33.80 19.36 34.45
C ALA A 196 35.27 19.76 34.23
N SER A 197 35.68 19.96 32.97
CA SER A 197 37.03 20.40 32.62
C SER A 197 37.32 21.84 33.08
N ALA A 198 36.38 22.76 32.90
CA ALA A 198 36.52 24.16 33.34
C ALA A 198 36.59 24.25 34.87
N ARG A 199 35.87 23.38 35.57
CA ARG A 199 35.92 23.27 37.03
C ARG A 199 37.28 22.76 37.51
N ALA A 200 37.84 21.74 36.86
CA ALA A 200 39.18 21.26 37.17
C ALA A 200 40.24 22.36 36.98
N ALA A 201 40.21 23.05 35.83
CA ALA A 201 41.16 24.13 35.52
C ALA A 201 41.02 25.39 36.41
N TYR A 202 39.89 25.58 37.09
CA TYR A 202 39.72 26.62 38.10
C TYR A 202 40.26 26.21 39.48
N LEU A 203 40.30 24.90 39.76
CA LEU A 203 40.76 24.34 41.03
C LEU A 203 42.28 24.03 41.05
N ASP A 204 42.90 23.91 39.88
CA ASP A 204 44.36 23.85 39.67
C ASP A 204 45.03 25.23 39.81
#